data_AF-A0A378MRU2-F1
#
_entry.id   AF-A0A378MRU2-F1
#
_cell.length_a   1.000
_cell.length_b   1.000
_cell.length_c   1.000
_cell.angle_alpha   90.00
_cell.angle_beta   90.00
_cell.angle_gamma   90.00
#
_symmetry.space_group_name_H-M   'P 1'
#
loop_
_entity.id
_entity.type
_entity.pdbx_description
1 polymer ?
#
loop_
_entity_poly.entity_id
_entity_poly.type
_entity_poly.pdbx_seq_one_letter_code
_entity_poly.pdbx_strand_id
1 'polypeptide(L)'
;MTAMKYKNLREFLDFLESQGELVRIQQEIDPYLEMTEIADRTLRKGGPALLFENPKGYQMSVLCNLFGTPKRVALGMGKKIPKLCVSWASYLPF
;
A
#
# COMPACT_ATOMS: atom_id res chain seq x y z
N MET A 1 -21.56 7.77 13.54
CA MET A 1 -20.48 8.05 12.57
C MET A 1 -19.30 7.16 12.92
N THR A 2 -18.98 6.16 12.11
CA THR A 2 -17.74 5.39 12.29
C THR A 2 -16.57 6.31 11.95
N ALA A 3 -15.79 6.71 12.96
CA ALA A 3 -14.58 7.49 12.76
C ALA A 3 -13.66 6.80 11.74
N MET A 4 -13.04 7.59 10.85
CA MET A 4 -11.95 7.12 9.99
C MET A 4 -10.90 6.41 10.87
N LYS A 5 -10.62 5.14 10.56
CA LYS A 5 -9.76 4.28 11.41
C LYS A 5 -8.32 4.79 11.50
N TYR A 6 -7.89 5.59 10.52
CA TYR A 6 -6.55 6.18 10.43
C TYR A 6 -6.69 7.67 10.11
N LYS A 7 -5.91 8.52 10.76
CA LYS A 7 -5.96 9.98 10.60
C LYS A 7 -5.04 10.49 9.50
N ASN A 8 -4.02 9.71 9.15
CA ASN A 8 -3.03 10.08 8.15
C ASN A 8 -2.39 8.82 7.54
N LEU A 9 -1.55 9.03 6.51
CA LEU A 9 -0.88 7.93 5.81
C LEU A 9 0.04 7.11 6.74
N ARG A 10 0.75 7.74 7.67
CA ARG A 10 1.70 7.04 8.56
C ARG A 10 0.98 6.04 9.46
N GLU A 11 -0.12 6.45 10.08
CA GLU A 11 -0.97 5.54 10.86
C GLU A 11 -1.52 4.38 10.02
N PHE A 12 -1.81 4.63 8.73
CA PHE A 12 -2.23 3.55 7.83
C PHE A 12 -1.07 2.61 7.48
N LEU A 13 0.15 3.11 7.29
CA LEU A 13 1.34 2.30 7.05
C LEU A 13 1.66 1.42 8.26
N ASP A 14 1.62 1.97 9.48
CA ASP A 14 1.84 1.22 10.72
C ASP A 14 0.79 0.10 10.86
N PHE A 15 -0.46 0.40 10.49
CA PHE A 15 -1.50 -0.62 10.44
C PHE A 15 -1.19 -1.71 9.40
N LEU A 16 -0.79 -1.37 8.17
CA LEU A 16 -0.44 -2.37 7.16
C LEU A 16 0.75 -3.24 7.60
N GLU A 17 1.76 -2.65 8.23
CA GLU A 17 2.91 -3.36 8.79
C GLU A 17 2.48 -4.36 9.86
N SER A 18 1.58 -3.96 10.76
CA SER A 18 1.00 -4.86 11.78
C SER A 18 0.22 -6.04 11.20
N GLN A 19 -0.25 -5.93 9.96
CA GLN A 19 -1.00 -6.97 9.25
C GLN A 19 -0.12 -7.79 8.28
N GLY A 20 1.19 -7.53 8.21
CA GLY A 20 2.08 -8.14 7.23
C GLY A 20 1.83 -7.70 5.78
N GLU A 21 1.12 -6.58 5.59
CA GLU A 21 0.76 -6.02 4.28
C GLU A 21 1.71 -4.90 3.84
N LEU A 22 2.72 -4.56 4.65
CA LEU A 22 3.79 -3.62 4.33
C LEU A 22 5.12 -4.23 4.77
N VAL A 23 6.15 -4.05 3.94
CA VAL A 23 7.54 -4.35 4.27
C VAL A 23 8.39 -3.10 4.06
N ARG A 24 9.23 -2.78 5.04
CA ARG A 24 10.24 -1.72 4.96
C ARG A 24 11.55 -2.30 4.43
N ILE A 25 12.14 -1.63 3.44
CA ILE A 25 13.40 -1.99 2.83
C ILE A 25 14.41 -0.88 3.16
N GLN A 26 15.32 -1.18 4.09
CA GLN A 26 16.37 -0.27 4.55
C GLN A 26 17.64 -0.32 3.67
N GLN A 27 17.79 -1.40 2.89
CA GLN A 27 18.91 -1.53 1.97
C GLN A 27 18.87 -0.41 0.92
N GLU A 28 20.05 0.08 0.54
CA GLU A 28 20.15 1.03 -0.58
C GLU A 28 19.69 0.35 -1.87
N ILE A 29 18.69 0.93 -2.54
CA ILE A 29 18.12 0.40 -3.80
C ILE A 29 18.19 1.47 -4.87
N ASP A 30 18.59 1.09 -6.08
CA ASP A 30 18.60 2.00 -7.23
C ASP A 30 17.16 2.27 -7.71
N PRO A 31 16.69 3.54 -7.74
CA PRO A 31 15.39 3.87 -8.31
C PRO A 31 15.31 3.54 -9.80
N TYR A 32 16.45 3.50 -10.49
CA TYR A 32 16.50 3.16 -11.90
C TYR A 32 16.35 1.66 -12.11
N LEU A 33 15.12 1.26 -12.45
CA LEU A 33 14.70 -0.10 -12.84
C LEU A 33 14.75 -1.16 -11.73
N GLU A 34 15.71 -1.13 -10.80
CA GLU A 34 15.80 -2.10 -9.70
C GLU A 34 14.58 -2.00 -8.78
N MET A 35 14.25 -0.81 -8.29
CA MET A 35 13.05 -0.59 -7.48
C MET A 35 11.76 -1.04 -8.18
N THR A 36 11.66 -0.76 -9.48
CA THR A 36 10.50 -1.14 -10.31
C THR A 36 10.40 -2.66 -10.49
N GLU A 37 11.51 -3.36 -10.71
CA GLU A 37 11.52 -4.83 -10.81
C GLU A 37 11.05 -5.48 -9.51
N ILE A 38 11.59 -5.00 -8.38
CA ILE A 38 11.21 -5.50 -7.05
C ILE A 38 9.71 -5.27 -6.82
N ALA A 39 9.20 -4.07 -7.16
CA ALA A 39 7.79 -3.74 -7.03
C ALA A 39 6.90 -4.61 -7.93
N ASP A 40 7.23 -4.77 -9.21
CA ASP A 40 6.45 -5.58 -10.17
C ASP A 40 6.40 -7.05 -9.76
N ARG A 41 7.55 -7.67 -9.47
CA ARG A 41 7.64 -9.07 -9.06
C ARG A 41 6.86 -9.33 -7.77
N THR A 42 6.93 -8.40 -6.82
CA THR A 42 6.17 -8.49 -5.57
C THR A 42 4.68 -8.40 -5.83
N LEU A 43 4.25 -7.46 -6.67
CA LEU A 43 2.85 -7.25 -7.00
C LEU A 43 2.23 -8.44 -7.73
N ARG A 44 2.94 -9.02 -8.70
CA ARG A 44 2.49 -10.22 -9.45
C ARG A 44 2.23 -11.43 -8.56
N LYS A 45 2.93 -11.52 -7.42
CA LYS A 45 2.74 -12.57 -6.41
C LYS A 45 1.66 -12.22 -5.37
N GLY A 46 0.98 -11.08 -5.52
CA GLY A 46 0.03 -10.57 -4.52
C GLY A 46 0.71 -10.15 -3.21
N GLY A 47 2.01 -9.85 -3.25
CA GLY A 47 2.83 -9.54 -2.08
C GLY A 47 2.50 -8.18 -1.44
N PRO A 48 3.21 -7.81 -0.37
CA PRO A 48 2.94 -6.62 0.43
C PRO A 48 3.19 -5.31 -0.34
N ALA A 49 2.75 -4.20 0.23
CA ALA A 49 3.28 -2.88 -0.09
C ALA A 49 4.76 -2.80 0.32
N LEU A 50 5.53 -1.93 -0.34
CA LEU A 50 6.97 -1.79 -0.12
C LEU A 50 7.31 -0.34 0.19
N LEU A 51 7.98 -0.10 1.31
CA LEU A 51 8.54 1.21 1.63
C LEU A 51 10.07 1.15 1.50
N PHE A 52 10.60 1.76 0.44
CA PHE A 52 12.03 1.90 0.21
C PHE A 52 12.53 3.13 0.98
N GLU A 53 13.31 2.90 2.04
CA GLU A 53 13.74 3.97 2.94
C GLU A 53 15.05 4.62 2.49
N ASN A 54 15.87 3.92 1.68
CA ASN A 54 17.15 4.40 1.19
C ASN A 54 17.30 4.31 -0.34
N PRO A 55 16.62 5.16 -1.14
CA PRO A 55 16.81 5.17 -2.58
C PRO A 55 18.13 5.84 -2.96
N LYS A 56 18.95 5.17 -3.78
CA LYS A 56 20.29 5.65 -4.16
C LYS A 56 20.24 7.05 -4.77
N GLY A 57 20.96 7.99 -4.16
CA GLY A 57 21.05 9.38 -4.63
C GLY A 57 19.86 10.28 -4.24
N TYR A 58 18.91 9.79 -3.45
CA TYR A 58 17.74 10.56 -3.00
C TYR A 58 17.52 10.42 -1.50
N GLN A 59 16.97 11.45 -0.87
CA GLN A 59 16.63 11.44 0.57
C GLN A 59 15.16 11.08 0.84
N MET A 60 14.32 11.14 -0.20
CA MET A 60 12.88 10.90 -0.07
C MET A 60 12.58 9.41 -0.19
N SER A 61 11.99 8.81 0.84
CA SER A 61 11.54 7.41 0.79
C SER A 61 10.43 7.21 -0.25
N VAL A 62 10.41 6.04 -0.87
CA VAL A 62 9.44 5.71 -1.93
C VAL A 62 8.53 4.58 -1.47
N LEU A 63 7.23 4.81 -1.55
CA LEU A 63 6.21 3.81 -1.23
C LEU A 63 5.62 3.24 -2.53
N CYS A 64 5.73 1.94 -2.70
CA CYS A 64 5.19 1.20 -3.85
C CYS A 64 4.09 0.22 -3.42
N ASN A 65 3.23 -0.15 -4.36
CA ASN A 65 2.20 -1.20 -4.21
C ASN A 65 1.16 -0.97 -3.09
N LEU A 66 1.03 0.26 -2.58
CA LEU A 66 0.12 0.60 -1.48
C LEU A 66 -1.30 0.07 -1.69
N PHE A 67 -1.82 0.21 -2.91
CA PHE A 67 -3.16 -0.27 -3.30
C PHE A 67 -3.11 -1.44 -4.31
N GLY A 68 -2.01 -2.20 -4.32
CA GLY A 68 -1.76 -3.25 -5.29
C GLY A 68 -2.69 -4.47 -5.21
N THR A 69 -3.47 -4.62 -4.14
CA THR A 69 -4.44 -5.74 -4.01
C THR A 69 -5.81 -5.23 -3.58
N PRO A 70 -6.90 -5.92 -3.96
CA PRO A 70 -8.25 -5.58 -3.48
C PRO A 70 -8.36 -5.56 -1.95
N LYS A 71 -7.59 -6.42 -1.27
CA LYS A 71 -7.49 -6.42 0.20
C LYS A 71 -6.95 -5.09 0.71
N ARG A 72 -5.82 -4.59 0.20
CA ARG A 72 -5.25 -3.30 0.63
C ARG A 72 -6.14 -2.12 0.29
N VAL A 73 -6.83 -2.13 -0.84
CA VAL A 73 -7.84 -1.12 -1.18
C VAL A 73 -8.97 -1.11 -0.13
N ALA A 74 -9.52 -2.29 0.21
CA ALA A 74 -10.55 -2.37 1.24
C ALA A 74 -10.07 -1.88 2.61
N LEU A 75 -8.84 -2.24 3.01
CA LEU A 75 -8.23 -1.77 4.26
C LEU A 75 -8.07 -0.24 4.29
N GLY A 76 -7.64 0.37 3.18
CA GLY A 76 -7.51 1.83 3.06
C GLY A 76 -8.84 2.57 3.15
N MET A 77 -9.93 1.96 2.72
CA MET A 77 -11.29 2.50 2.87
C MET A 77 -11.91 2.19 4.25
N GLY A 78 -11.18 1.53 5.15
CA GLY A 78 -11.71 1.11 6.45
C GLY A 78 -12.80 0.02 6.36
N LYS A 79 -12.85 -0.74 5.25
CA LYS A 79 -13.87 -1.76 4.97
C LYS A 79 -13.27 -3.18 4.95
N LYS A 80 -14.13 -4.19 5.03
CA LYS A 80 -13.79 -5.59 4.73
C LYS A 80 -14.09 -5.89 3.25
N ILE A 81 -13.32 -6.79 2.62
CA ILE A 81 -13.42 -7.13 1.18
C ILE A 81 -14.86 -7.38 0.68
N PRO A 82 -15.73 -8.14 1.38
CA PRO A 82 -17.09 -8.40 0.88
C PRO A 82 -17.95 -7.13 0.74
N LYS A 83 -17.58 -6.05 1.43
CA LYS A 83 -18.28 -4.76 1.38
C LYS A 83 -17.72 -3.79 0.35
N LEU A 84 -16.59 -4.12 -0.30
CA LEU A 84 -15.96 -3.23 -1.27
C LEU A 84 -16.77 -3.22 -2.58
N CYS A 85 -17.03 -4.39 -3.17
CA CYS A 85 -17.73 -4.50 -4.45
C CYS A 85 -19.15 -3.89 -4.38
N VAL A 86 -19.84 -4.06 -3.23
CA VAL A 86 -21.20 -3.55 -3.02
C VAL A 86 -21.24 -2.04 -2.81
N SER A 87 -20.20 -1.41 -2.24
CA SER A 87 -20.24 0.01 -1.92
C SER A 87 -19.75 0.93 -3.03
N TRP A 88 -19.01 0.44 -4.02
CA TRP A 88 -18.51 1.30 -5.11
C TRP A 88 -19.63 1.70 -6.06
N ALA A 89 -20.60 0.81 -6.27
CA ALA A 89 -21.81 1.09 -7.02
C ALA A 89 -22.57 2.31 -6.47
N SER A 90 -22.60 2.51 -5.15
CA SER A 90 -23.30 3.66 -4.55
C SER A 90 -22.60 5.01 -4.68
N TYR A 91 -21.34 5.04 -5.14
CA TYR A 91 -20.61 6.29 -5.41
C TYR A 91 -20.55 6.65 -6.89
N LEU A 92 -21.02 5.76 -7.77
CA LEU A 92 -21.12 6.03 -9.19
C LEU A 92 -22.48 6.71 -9.46
N PRO A 93 -22.52 7.77 -10.30
CA PRO A 93 -23.72 8.59 -10.47
C PRO A 93 -24.77 7.98 -11.42
N PHE A 94 -24.96 6.66 -11.39
CA PHE A 94 -25.99 5.98 -12.21
C PHE A 94 -27.22 5.63 -11.37
#